data_AF-A0A166ICZ9-F1
#
_entry.id   AF-A0A166ICZ9-F1
#
_cell.length_a   1.000
_cell.length_b   1.000
_cell.length_c   1.000
_cell.angle_alpha   90.00
_cell.angle_beta   90.00
_cell.angle_gamma   90.00
#
_symmetry.space_group_name_H-M   'P 1'
#
loop_
_entity.id
_entity.type
_entity.pdbx_description
1 polymer ?
#
loop_
_entity_poly.entity_id
_entity_poly.type
_entity_poly.pdbx_seq_one_letter_code
_entity_poly.pdbx_strand_id
1 'polypeptide(L)'
;MIRSHGVLAPLVRTAVVLAGVSILAGCQSTAEAAPEPSSSPSSSANGRDEGGSMGDRGDSQTEQANLAAVLKLYTDAFPDPASSTAVATAGEVVAPDAVAHGSGQTAGPDGLLAEFTSDRERVPGAQAVVKRTAADGDLVAVHYQVASDPADERTGEAAVDLFRVQDGTVVERWSFDQPIATGTPASGNTNTMFSDLYDPPKPAVAPSESQEESDRVFAVNAYDTLFRDQDVSILDTAFDPAYLQHNPGRTQRHGRPQVVLLRVGRIPAAGVGDLPQRR
;
A
#
# COMPACT_ATOMS: atom_id res chain seq x y z
N MET A 1 31.62 14.24 62.79
CA MET A 1 33.05 13.94 62.57
C MET A 1 33.17 12.42 62.68
N ILE A 2 33.35 11.65 61.60
CA ILE A 2 34.59 11.42 60.85
C ILE A 2 34.23 11.09 59.38
N ARG A 3 35.06 11.60 58.46
CA ARG A 3 34.94 11.47 56.99
C ARG A 3 35.42 10.09 56.52
N SER A 4 34.79 9.56 55.47
CA SER A 4 35.45 8.72 54.45
C SER A 4 34.93 9.09 53.07
N HIS A 5 35.84 9.49 52.19
CA HIS A 5 35.60 9.87 50.80
C HIS A 5 35.77 8.63 49.91
N GLY A 6 34.76 8.29 49.11
CA GLY A 6 34.88 7.33 48.02
C GLY A 6 35.02 8.06 46.69
N VAL A 7 36.20 7.95 46.08
CA VAL A 7 36.50 8.40 44.72
C VAL A 7 36.09 7.28 43.76
N LEU A 8 35.23 7.57 42.79
CA LEU A 8 35.06 6.74 41.59
C LEU A 8 35.75 7.44 40.42
N ALA A 9 36.75 6.77 39.85
CA ALA A 9 37.35 7.07 38.55
C ALA A 9 36.71 6.17 37.47
N PRO A 10 36.72 6.58 36.19
CA PRO A 10 35.91 5.99 35.12
C PRO A 10 36.61 4.80 34.48
N LEU A 11 35.84 3.79 34.04
CA LEU A 11 36.34 2.73 33.17
C LEU A 11 35.56 2.73 31.85
N VAL A 12 36.28 3.24 30.84
CA VAL A 12 36.08 3.05 29.41
C VAL A 12 35.96 1.55 29.12
N ARG A 13 34.94 1.15 28.35
CA ARG A 13 34.94 -0.15 27.66
C ARG A 13 34.74 0.03 26.17
N THR A 14 35.89 -0.11 25.51
CA THR A 14 36.17 -0.28 24.09
C THR A 14 35.31 -1.40 23.47
N ALA A 15 34.75 -1.12 22.30
CA ALA A 15 34.15 -2.13 21.43
C ALA A 15 35.25 -2.98 20.77
N VAL A 16 35.11 -4.31 20.83
CA VAL A 16 35.96 -5.26 20.11
C VAL A 16 35.19 -5.72 18.88
N VAL A 17 35.69 -5.36 17.70
CA VAL A 17 35.30 -5.96 16.40
C VAL A 17 36.19 -7.18 16.18
N LEU A 18 35.59 -8.37 16.13
CA LEU A 18 36.26 -9.60 15.74
C LEU A 18 36.11 -9.81 14.23
N ALA A 19 37.16 -9.47 13.48
CA ALA A 19 37.36 -9.93 12.11
C ALA A 19 37.96 -11.34 12.13
N GLY A 20 37.18 -12.34 11.72
CA GLY A 20 37.66 -13.71 11.54
C GLY A 20 38.25 -13.89 10.14
N VAL A 21 39.57 -13.95 10.04
CA VAL A 21 40.30 -14.40 8.86
C VAL A 21 40.61 -15.89 9.03
N SER A 22 40.04 -16.73 8.17
CA SER A 22 40.40 -18.15 8.08
C SER A 22 41.31 -18.35 6.86
N ILE A 23 42.59 -18.61 7.12
CA ILE A 23 43.57 -19.06 6.12
C ILE A 23 43.46 -20.57 6.03
N LEU A 24 43.13 -21.10 4.85
CA LEU A 24 43.33 -22.51 4.51
C LEU A 24 44.33 -22.61 3.36
N ALA A 25 45.47 -23.22 3.69
CA ALA A 25 46.51 -23.60 2.76
C ALA A 25 46.02 -24.70 1.81
N GLY A 26 46.53 -24.65 0.57
CA GLY A 26 46.00 -25.39 -0.56
C GLY A 26 46.46 -26.83 -0.72
N CYS A 27 45.76 -27.51 -1.64
CA CYS A 27 46.27 -28.59 -2.47
C CYS A 27 45.83 -28.29 -3.90
N GLN A 28 46.79 -28.19 -4.81
CA GLN A 28 46.56 -28.00 -6.24
C GLN A 28 46.15 -29.34 -6.85
N SER A 29 45.04 -29.34 -7.60
CA SER A 29 44.79 -30.34 -8.64
C SER A 29 44.42 -29.59 -9.93
N THR A 30 45.30 -29.64 -10.92
CA THR A 30 45.01 -29.17 -12.27
C THR A 30 44.08 -30.18 -12.95
N ALA A 31 42.79 -29.86 -13.01
CA ALA A 31 41.83 -30.52 -13.89
C ALA A 31 41.23 -29.44 -14.79
N GLU A 32 41.50 -29.58 -16.09
CA GLU A 32 41.00 -28.71 -17.15
C GLU A 32 39.48 -28.86 -17.25
N ALA A 33 38.73 -27.81 -16.90
CA ALA A 33 37.28 -27.81 -16.97
C ALA A 33 36.80 -27.55 -18.40
N ALA A 34 36.06 -28.51 -18.96
CA ALA A 34 35.32 -28.37 -20.20
C ALA A 34 34.24 -27.27 -20.07
N PRO A 35 33.81 -26.61 -21.17
CA PRO A 35 32.85 -25.52 -21.09
C PRO A 35 31.46 -26.08 -20.78
N GLU A 36 30.94 -25.76 -19.59
CA GLU A 36 29.52 -25.94 -19.24
C GLU A 36 28.66 -25.00 -20.10
N PRO A 37 27.56 -25.47 -20.70
CA PRO A 37 26.64 -24.59 -21.44
C PRO A 37 25.98 -23.63 -20.45
N SER A 38 26.30 -22.35 -20.58
CA SER A 38 25.67 -21.27 -19.83
C SER A 38 24.23 -21.08 -20.29
N SER A 39 23.29 -21.85 -19.75
CA SER A 39 21.88 -21.48 -19.78
C SER A 39 21.59 -20.57 -18.59
N SER A 40 21.90 -19.28 -18.74
CA SER A 40 21.30 -18.26 -17.88
C SER A 40 19.78 -18.32 -18.05
N PRO A 41 18.97 -18.42 -16.99
CA PRO A 41 17.55 -18.23 -17.14
C PRO A 41 17.36 -16.78 -17.60
N SER A 42 16.73 -16.60 -18.76
CA SER A 42 16.16 -15.32 -19.16
C SER A 42 15.09 -15.00 -18.11
N SER A 43 15.48 -14.23 -17.10
CA SER A 43 14.50 -13.62 -16.21
C SER A 43 13.83 -12.54 -17.05
N SER A 44 12.55 -12.79 -17.35
CA SER A 44 11.65 -11.87 -18.02
C SER A 44 11.77 -10.48 -17.38
N ALA A 45 12.49 -9.58 -18.04
CA ALA A 45 12.56 -8.18 -17.68
C ALA A 45 11.22 -7.45 -17.93
N ASN A 46 10.26 -8.11 -18.58
CA ASN A 46 9.00 -7.52 -19.06
C ASN A 46 7.96 -7.21 -17.96
N GLY A 47 8.23 -7.47 -16.68
CA GLY A 47 7.24 -7.23 -15.60
C GLY A 47 7.51 -6.06 -14.67
N ARG A 48 8.71 -5.46 -14.71
CA ARG A 48 9.12 -4.47 -13.68
C ARG A 48 8.64 -3.07 -14.01
N ASP A 49 8.70 -2.68 -15.28
CA ASP A 49 8.25 -1.34 -15.72
C ASP A 49 6.72 -1.23 -15.79
N GLU A 50 6.04 -2.38 -15.78
CA GLU A 50 4.58 -2.55 -15.81
C GLU A 50 3.94 -2.47 -14.41
N GLY A 51 4.73 -2.28 -13.35
CA GLY A 51 4.19 -2.21 -11.98
C GLY A 51 3.42 -3.47 -11.53
N GLY A 52 3.69 -4.62 -12.16
CA GLY A 52 3.07 -5.91 -11.84
C GLY A 52 1.67 -6.14 -12.42
N SER A 53 1.14 -5.24 -13.26
CA SER A 53 -0.09 -5.52 -14.02
C SER A 53 0.19 -6.48 -15.18
N MET A 54 -0.80 -7.31 -15.50
CA MET A 54 -0.82 -8.18 -16.68
C MET A 54 -1.98 -7.84 -17.63
N GLY A 55 -2.83 -6.87 -17.28
CA GLY A 55 -3.98 -6.44 -18.06
C GLY A 55 -3.66 -5.38 -19.10
N ASP A 56 -4.58 -5.17 -20.04
CA ASP A 56 -4.50 -4.08 -21.01
C ASP A 56 -4.89 -2.75 -20.33
N ARG A 57 -3.92 -1.83 -20.19
CA ARG A 57 -4.13 -0.48 -19.63
C ARG A 57 -4.79 0.50 -20.60
N GLY A 58 -5.01 0.11 -21.85
CA GLY A 58 -5.79 0.91 -22.81
C GLY A 58 -7.29 0.63 -22.75
N ASP A 59 -7.72 -0.28 -21.86
CA ASP A 59 -9.11 -0.71 -21.70
C ASP A 59 -9.71 -0.18 -20.38
N SER A 60 -9.86 1.14 -20.34
CA SER A 60 -10.63 1.88 -19.33
C SER A 60 -11.99 1.26 -18.98
N GLN A 61 -12.65 0.58 -19.93
CA GLN A 61 -13.96 -0.02 -19.68
C GLN A 61 -13.83 -1.27 -18.80
N THR A 62 -12.85 -2.12 -19.09
CA THR A 62 -12.52 -3.28 -18.25
C THR A 62 -12.03 -2.84 -16.87
N GLU A 63 -11.19 -1.83 -16.79
CA GLU A 63 -10.73 -1.26 -15.51
C GLU A 63 -11.89 -0.75 -14.64
N GLN A 64 -12.84 -0.02 -15.24
CA GLN A 64 -14.05 0.44 -14.54
C GLN A 64 -14.94 -0.72 -14.09
N ALA A 65 -15.07 -1.77 -14.90
CA ALA A 65 -15.83 -2.97 -14.53
C ALA A 65 -15.17 -3.71 -13.37
N ASN A 66 -13.85 -3.88 -13.39
CA ASN A 66 -13.06 -4.48 -12.32
C ASN A 66 -13.22 -3.69 -11.02
N LEU A 67 -13.10 -2.36 -11.08
CA LEU A 67 -13.29 -1.49 -9.93
C LEU A 67 -14.72 -1.62 -9.36
N ALA A 68 -15.74 -1.62 -10.21
CA ALA A 68 -17.12 -1.76 -9.77
C ALA A 68 -17.38 -3.10 -9.07
N ALA A 69 -16.83 -4.19 -9.60
CA ALA A 69 -16.92 -5.52 -8.98
C ALA A 69 -16.28 -5.53 -7.59
N VAL A 70 -15.07 -4.98 -7.45
CA VAL A 70 -14.37 -4.90 -6.16
C VAL A 70 -15.11 -4.00 -5.16
N LEU A 71 -15.65 -2.85 -5.59
CA LEU A 71 -16.41 -1.96 -4.70
C LEU A 71 -17.71 -2.57 -4.18
N LYS A 72 -18.27 -3.55 -4.92
CA LYS A 72 -19.41 -4.32 -4.46
C LYS A 72 -19.09 -5.11 -3.19
N LEU A 73 -17.85 -5.59 -3.01
CA LEU A 73 -17.43 -6.28 -1.79
C LEU A 73 -17.58 -5.39 -0.55
N TYR A 74 -17.17 -4.12 -0.63
CA TYR A 74 -17.29 -3.18 0.50
C TYR A 74 -18.72 -2.74 0.76
N THR A 75 -19.55 -2.65 -0.29
CA THR A 75 -20.95 -2.23 -0.14
C THR A 75 -21.85 -3.36 0.36
N ASP A 76 -21.64 -4.57 -0.15
CA ASP A 76 -22.54 -5.70 0.08
C ASP A 76 -22.04 -6.66 1.16
N ALA A 77 -20.72 -6.83 1.30
CA ALA A 77 -20.13 -7.81 2.21
C ALA A 77 -19.64 -7.21 3.53
N PHE A 78 -18.97 -6.05 3.50
CA PHE A 78 -18.45 -5.43 4.73
C PHE A 78 -19.54 -5.14 5.79
N PRO A 79 -20.74 -4.62 5.48
CA PRO A 79 -21.71 -4.22 6.51
C PRO A 79 -22.27 -5.37 7.35
N ASP A 80 -22.31 -6.58 6.78
CA ASP A 80 -22.69 -7.82 7.47
C ASP A 80 -22.05 -9.03 6.76
N PRO A 81 -20.80 -9.37 7.12
CA PRO A 81 -20.03 -10.42 6.42
C PRO A 81 -20.65 -11.81 6.50
N ALA A 82 -21.57 -12.05 7.45
CA ALA A 82 -22.29 -13.31 7.60
C ALA A 82 -23.61 -13.35 6.82
N SER A 83 -24.04 -12.23 6.23
CA SER A 83 -25.29 -12.16 5.49
C SER A 83 -25.25 -13.01 4.21
N SER A 84 -26.42 -13.47 3.76
CA SER A 84 -26.52 -14.18 2.48
C SER A 84 -26.07 -13.32 1.30
N THR A 85 -26.26 -12.00 1.38
CA THR A 85 -25.82 -11.04 0.36
C THR A 85 -24.29 -10.95 0.31
N ALA A 86 -23.65 -10.92 1.47
CA ALA A 86 -22.19 -10.94 1.58
C ALA A 86 -21.61 -12.23 0.99
N VAL A 87 -22.13 -13.38 1.40
CA VAL A 87 -21.69 -14.70 0.92
C VAL A 87 -21.88 -14.84 -0.59
N ALA A 88 -23.04 -14.42 -1.12
CA ALA A 88 -23.32 -14.46 -2.55
C ALA A 88 -22.37 -13.55 -3.34
N THR A 89 -22.18 -12.31 -2.86
CA THR A 89 -21.30 -11.34 -3.53
C THR A 89 -19.84 -11.78 -3.50
N ALA A 90 -19.36 -12.25 -2.35
CA ALA A 90 -17.98 -12.73 -2.24
C ALA A 90 -17.76 -13.95 -3.15
N GLY A 91 -18.70 -14.90 -3.20
CA GLY A 91 -18.61 -16.07 -4.08
C GLY A 91 -18.75 -15.75 -5.59
N GLU A 92 -19.35 -14.62 -5.94
CA GLU A 92 -19.44 -14.12 -7.32
C GLU A 92 -18.15 -13.40 -7.74
N VAL A 93 -17.62 -12.55 -6.86
CA VAL A 93 -16.53 -11.61 -7.19
C VAL A 93 -15.15 -12.21 -6.91
N VAL A 94 -15.01 -13.16 -5.97
CA VAL A 94 -13.72 -13.73 -5.54
C VAL A 94 -13.63 -15.19 -5.96
N ALA A 95 -12.56 -15.54 -6.68
CA ALA A 95 -12.31 -16.91 -7.08
C ALA A 95 -12.16 -17.82 -5.83
N PRO A 96 -12.65 -19.06 -5.86
CA PRO A 96 -12.56 -19.97 -4.71
C PRO A 96 -11.13 -20.21 -4.22
N ASP A 97 -10.15 -20.14 -5.12
CA ASP A 97 -8.72 -20.32 -4.87
C ASP A 97 -7.92 -19.01 -4.90
N ALA A 98 -8.61 -17.85 -4.83
CA ALA A 98 -7.95 -16.56 -4.85
C ALA A 98 -6.88 -16.45 -3.75
N VAL A 99 -5.66 -16.10 -4.15
CA VAL A 99 -4.53 -16.02 -3.23
C VAL A 99 -4.68 -14.80 -2.33
N ALA A 100 -4.52 -15.00 -1.02
CA ALA A 100 -4.54 -13.91 -0.04
C ALA A 100 -3.13 -13.71 0.55
N HIS A 101 -2.62 -12.49 0.44
CA HIS A 101 -1.38 -12.05 1.08
C HIS A 101 -1.69 -11.27 2.35
N GLY A 102 -1.01 -11.62 3.44
CA GLY A 102 -1.24 -11.08 4.77
C GLY A 102 -1.14 -12.18 5.82
N SER A 103 -0.81 -11.81 7.05
CA SER A 103 -0.62 -12.80 8.12
C SER A 103 -1.95 -13.45 8.51
N GLY A 104 -2.05 -14.77 8.36
CA GLY A 104 -3.22 -15.54 8.83
C GLY A 104 -4.43 -15.52 7.89
N GLN A 105 -4.31 -14.94 6.70
CA GLN A 105 -5.42 -14.86 5.76
C GLN A 105 -5.66 -16.20 5.03
N THR A 106 -6.92 -16.60 4.95
CA THR A 106 -7.35 -17.77 4.16
C THR A 106 -7.56 -17.36 2.70
N ALA A 107 -7.39 -18.29 1.76
CA ALA A 107 -7.68 -18.07 0.35
C ALA A 107 -9.20 -17.93 0.09
N GLY A 108 -9.54 -17.34 -1.05
CA GLY A 108 -10.92 -17.29 -1.56
C GLY A 108 -11.88 -16.39 -0.79
N PRO A 109 -13.19 -16.51 -1.07
CA PRO A 109 -14.22 -15.61 -0.52
C PRO A 109 -14.33 -15.69 1.01
N ASP A 110 -14.17 -16.88 1.60
CA ASP A 110 -14.24 -17.07 3.05
C ASP A 110 -13.14 -16.29 3.78
N GLY A 111 -11.95 -16.22 3.19
CA GLY A 111 -10.85 -15.43 3.74
C GLY A 111 -11.12 -13.93 3.75
N LEU A 112 -11.79 -13.41 2.71
CA LEU A 112 -12.21 -12.00 2.66
C LEU A 112 -13.28 -11.71 3.73
N LEU A 113 -14.30 -12.56 3.83
CA LEU A 113 -15.38 -12.38 4.81
C LEU A 113 -14.87 -12.49 6.26
N ALA A 114 -13.88 -13.35 6.51
CA ALA A 114 -13.23 -13.47 7.81
C ALA A 114 -12.45 -12.21 8.19
N GLU A 115 -11.79 -11.55 7.24
CA GLU A 115 -11.12 -10.26 7.48
C GLU A 115 -12.14 -9.19 7.82
N PHE A 116 -13.20 -9.03 7.01
CA PHE A 116 -14.27 -8.06 7.32
C PHE A 116 -14.96 -8.34 8.66
N THR A 117 -15.09 -9.61 9.05
CA THR A 117 -15.58 -9.96 10.40
C THR A 117 -14.61 -9.46 11.47
N SER A 118 -13.31 -9.71 11.29
CA SER A 118 -12.25 -9.28 12.21
C SER A 118 -12.18 -7.76 12.34
N ASP A 119 -12.28 -7.02 11.23
CA ASP A 119 -12.34 -5.54 11.20
C ASP A 119 -13.48 -5.01 12.09
N ARG A 120 -14.66 -5.63 11.99
CA ARG A 120 -15.85 -5.23 12.76
C ARG A 120 -15.79 -5.62 14.23
N GLU A 121 -15.05 -6.67 14.56
CA GLU A 121 -14.75 -7.03 15.95
C GLU A 121 -13.76 -6.04 16.58
N ARG A 122 -12.72 -5.63 15.83
CA ARG A 122 -11.74 -4.64 16.29
C ARG A 122 -12.35 -3.25 16.45
N VAL A 123 -13.26 -2.87 15.55
CA VAL A 123 -13.95 -1.57 15.57
C VAL A 123 -15.47 -1.79 15.65
N PRO A 124 -16.06 -1.81 16.86
CA PRO A 124 -17.49 -1.98 17.04
C PRO A 124 -18.30 -0.90 16.31
N GLY A 125 -19.26 -1.32 15.48
CA GLY A 125 -20.03 -0.41 14.63
C GLY A 125 -19.30 0.04 13.36
N ALA A 126 -18.20 -0.64 13.01
CA ALA A 126 -17.41 -0.34 11.82
C ALA A 126 -18.22 -0.24 10.54
N GLN A 127 -17.83 0.77 9.76
CA GLN A 127 -18.16 1.00 8.37
C GLN A 127 -16.85 1.07 7.58
N ALA A 128 -16.83 0.54 6.37
CA ALA A 128 -15.74 0.75 5.42
C ALA A 128 -15.99 2.05 4.65
N VAL A 129 -15.32 3.12 5.06
CA VAL A 129 -15.40 4.43 4.40
C VAL A 129 -14.34 4.48 3.31
N VAL A 130 -14.75 4.18 2.08
CA VAL A 130 -13.85 4.26 0.91
C VAL A 130 -13.41 5.70 0.70
N LYS A 131 -12.09 5.93 0.73
CA LYS A 131 -11.49 7.27 0.58
C LYS A 131 -10.95 7.48 -0.83
N ARG A 132 -10.28 6.48 -1.40
CA ARG A 132 -9.69 6.54 -2.74
C ARG A 132 -9.73 5.18 -3.40
N THR A 133 -9.78 5.18 -4.73
CA THR A 133 -9.75 3.99 -5.56
C THR A 133 -8.94 4.23 -6.81
N ALA A 134 -8.32 3.17 -7.34
CA ALA A 134 -7.66 3.17 -8.63
C ALA A 134 -7.83 1.81 -9.30
N ALA A 135 -7.85 1.82 -10.62
CA ALA A 135 -7.65 0.66 -11.45
C ALA A 135 -6.45 0.92 -12.38
N ASP A 136 -5.66 -0.12 -12.67
CA ASP A 136 -4.48 -0.08 -13.54
C ASP A 136 -4.34 -1.48 -14.17
N GLY A 137 -4.87 -1.63 -15.38
CA GLY A 137 -5.06 -2.89 -16.09
C GLY A 137 -5.91 -3.89 -15.29
N ASP A 138 -5.27 -4.98 -14.86
CA ASP A 138 -5.88 -6.04 -14.05
C ASP A 138 -5.78 -5.79 -12.54
N LEU A 139 -5.25 -4.64 -12.11
CA LEU A 139 -5.11 -4.30 -10.69
C LEU A 139 -6.17 -3.31 -10.24
N VAL A 140 -6.71 -3.50 -9.04
CA VAL A 140 -7.64 -2.57 -8.39
C VAL A 140 -7.17 -2.28 -6.97
N ALA A 141 -7.00 -1.01 -6.62
CA ALA A 141 -6.63 -0.58 -5.27
C ALA A 141 -7.81 0.14 -4.59
N VAL A 142 -8.02 -0.17 -3.31
CA VAL A 142 -9.01 0.49 -2.46
C VAL A 142 -8.32 0.96 -1.20
N HIS A 143 -8.29 2.28 -0.98
CA HIS A 143 -7.85 2.90 0.27
C HIS A 143 -9.09 3.34 1.06
N TYR A 144 -9.27 2.78 2.24
CA TYR A 144 -10.46 2.96 3.06
C TYR A 144 -10.13 3.13 4.53
N GLN A 145 -11.10 3.67 5.27
CA GLN A 145 -11.07 3.77 6.72
C GLN A 145 -12.07 2.77 7.29
N VAL A 146 -11.65 1.98 8.28
CA VAL A 146 -12.57 1.20 9.12
C VAL A 146 -12.91 2.06 10.33
N ALA A 147 -14.13 2.61 10.37
CA ALA A 147 -14.54 3.54 11.42
C ALA A 147 -15.97 3.33 11.89
N SER A 148 -16.21 3.56 13.19
CA SER A 148 -17.56 3.60 13.76
C SER A 148 -18.27 4.92 13.47
N ASP A 149 -17.53 6.03 13.41
CA ASP A 149 -18.01 7.34 12.96
C ASP A 149 -17.31 7.74 11.64
N PRO A 150 -18.00 7.66 10.49
CA PRO A 150 -17.44 8.06 9.20
C PRO A 150 -17.02 9.54 9.10
N ALA A 151 -17.53 10.40 9.99
CA ALA A 151 -17.16 11.81 10.03
C ALA A 151 -15.85 12.06 10.79
N ASP A 152 -15.35 11.09 11.57
CA ASP A 152 -14.10 11.22 12.33
C ASP A 152 -12.95 10.41 11.71
N GLU A 153 -12.16 11.08 10.89
CA GLU A 153 -10.97 10.55 10.23
C GLU A 153 -9.79 10.25 11.18
N ARG A 154 -9.91 10.53 12.48
CA ARG A 154 -8.86 10.32 13.49
C ARG A 154 -9.05 9.05 14.31
N THR A 155 -10.03 8.23 13.98
CA THR A 155 -10.39 7.04 14.75
C THR A 155 -10.52 5.81 13.87
N GLY A 156 -10.35 4.63 14.48
CA GLY A 156 -10.42 3.36 13.79
C GLY A 156 -9.09 2.98 13.12
N GLU A 157 -9.19 2.36 11.95
CA GLU A 157 -8.04 1.84 11.21
C GLU A 157 -7.98 2.41 9.80
N ALA A 158 -6.77 2.60 9.29
CA ALA A 158 -6.50 2.95 7.90
C ALA A 158 -6.04 1.69 7.17
N ALA A 159 -6.75 1.34 6.10
CA ALA A 159 -6.54 0.11 5.37
C ALA A 159 -6.40 0.36 3.87
N VAL A 160 -5.59 -0.48 3.23
CA VAL A 160 -5.47 -0.55 1.77
C VAL A 160 -5.51 -2.01 1.34
N ASP A 161 -6.38 -2.27 0.38
CA ASP A 161 -6.37 -3.51 -0.37
C ASP A 161 -5.93 -3.26 -1.81
N LEU A 162 -5.13 -4.19 -2.34
CA LEU A 162 -4.80 -4.32 -3.75
C LEU A 162 -5.31 -5.67 -4.23
N PHE A 163 -6.12 -5.67 -5.27
CA PHE A 163 -6.69 -6.85 -5.89
C PHE A 163 -6.10 -7.03 -7.28
N ARG A 164 -5.87 -8.28 -7.67
CA ARG A 164 -5.74 -8.67 -9.07
C ARG A 164 -7.05 -9.28 -9.54
N VAL A 165 -7.54 -8.82 -10.68
CA VAL A 165 -8.80 -9.24 -11.29
C VAL A 165 -8.51 -9.87 -12.64
N GLN A 166 -8.92 -11.13 -12.81
CA GLN A 166 -8.82 -11.85 -14.08
C GLN A 166 -10.22 -12.25 -14.53
N ASP A 167 -10.56 -11.93 -15.78
CA ASP A 167 -11.86 -12.25 -16.38
C ASP A 167 -13.06 -11.76 -15.53
N GLY A 168 -12.90 -10.62 -14.85
CA GLY A 168 -13.91 -10.02 -13.96
C GLY A 168 -13.98 -10.62 -12.55
N THR A 169 -13.08 -11.54 -12.19
CA THR A 169 -13.03 -12.19 -10.87
C THR A 169 -11.71 -11.90 -10.15
N VAL A 170 -11.76 -11.60 -8.86
CA VAL A 170 -10.58 -11.44 -8.01
C VAL A 170 -9.86 -12.78 -7.86
N VAL A 171 -8.60 -12.83 -8.26
CA VAL A 171 -7.74 -14.03 -8.17
C VAL A 171 -6.59 -13.88 -7.18
N GLU A 172 -6.30 -12.65 -6.74
CA GLU A 172 -5.22 -12.37 -5.79
C GLU A 172 -5.54 -11.09 -5.01
N ARG A 173 -5.19 -11.05 -3.73
CA ARG A 173 -5.38 -9.89 -2.85
C ARG A 173 -4.17 -9.69 -1.95
N TRP A 174 -3.68 -8.45 -1.87
CA TRP A 174 -2.79 -7.98 -0.81
C TRP A 174 -3.54 -6.99 0.06
N SER A 175 -3.45 -7.17 1.39
CA SER A 175 -4.15 -6.33 2.35
C SER A 175 -3.19 -5.83 3.42
N PHE A 176 -3.35 -4.56 3.80
CA PHE A 176 -2.60 -3.91 4.86
C PHE A 176 -3.51 -2.96 5.63
N ASP A 177 -3.54 -3.10 6.95
CA ASP A 177 -4.21 -2.17 7.85
C ASP A 177 -3.23 -1.67 8.92
N GLN A 178 -3.58 -0.54 9.52
CA GLN A 178 -2.96 -0.05 10.74
C GLN A 178 -3.94 0.80 11.56
N PRO A 179 -3.82 0.78 12.89
CA PRO A 179 -4.52 1.74 13.74
C PRO A 179 -4.17 3.18 13.35
N ILE A 180 -5.17 4.05 13.29
CA ILE A 180 -4.94 5.47 13.10
C ILE A 180 -4.27 6.02 14.34
N ALA A 181 -3.14 6.69 14.15
CA ALA A 181 -2.33 7.22 15.25
C ALA A 181 -3.15 8.21 16.08
N THR A 182 -3.24 7.96 17.38
CA THR A 182 -3.86 8.87 18.35
C THR A 182 -2.79 9.74 19.03
N GLY A 183 -3.09 11.02 19.22
CA GLY A 183 -2.17 11.98 19.85
C GLY A 183 -1.41 12.87 18.85
N THR A 184 -0.28 13.44 19.30
CA THR A 184 0.54 14.33 18.46
C THR A 184 1.32 13.51 17.44
N PRO A 185 1.05 13.65 16.13
CA PRO A 185 1.70 12.83 15.12
C PRO A 185 3.19 13.18 15.02
N ALA A 186 4.01 12.16 14.74
CA ALA A 186 5.44 12.34 14.54
C ALA A 186 5.74 13.23 13.32
N SER A 187 4.78 13.36 12.39
CA SER A 187 4.83 14.28 11.26
C SER A 187 4.93 15.75 11.64
N GLY A 188 4.48 16.15 12.83
CA GLY A 188 4.35 17.56 13.18
C GLY A 188 3.29 18.31 12.36
N ASN A 189 2.55 17.62 11.49
CA ASN A 189 1.38 18.17 10.80
C ASN A 189 0.10 17.59 11.42
N THR A 190 -0.99 18.34 11.40
CA THR A 190 -2.27 17.90 11.97
C THR A 190 -3.14 17.15 10.95
N ASN A 191 -2.54 16.74 9.84
CA ASN A 191 -3.21 16.09 8.73
C ASN A 191 -3.66 14.70 9.17
N THR A 192 -4.87 14.31 8.80
CA THR A 192 -5.31 12.92 9.01
C THR A 192 -4.65 12.03 7.95
N MET A 193 -4.77 10.71 8.12
CA MET A 193 -4.37 9.71 7.12
C MET A 193 -5.16 9.84 5.80
N PHE A 194 -6.24 10.64 5.78
CA PHE A 194 -7.23 10.65 4.70
C PHE A 194 -7.57 12.02 4.14
N SER A 195 -7.48 13.11 4.90
CA SER A 195 -8.04 14.41 4.50
C SER A 195 -7.39 14.94 3.22
N ASP A 196 -8.21 15.39 2.27
CA ASP A 196 -7.74 16.11 1.07
C ASP A 196 -7.47 17.59 1.40
N LEU A 197 -6.51 17.87 2.29
CA LEU A 197 -6.11 19.24 2.62
C LEU A 197 -5.43 19.95 1.43
N TYR A 198 -4.94 19.16 0.48
CA TYR A 198 -4.55 19.63 -0.83
C TYR A 198 -5.79 19.62 -1.73
N ASP A 199 -6.26 20.81 -2.13
CA ASP A 199 -7.35 20.99 -3.09
C ASP A 199 -6.77 21.42 -4.45
N PRO A 200 -6.19 20.48 -5.23
CA PRO A 200 -5.73 20.81 -6.56
C PRO A 200 -6.93 21.08 -7.46
N PRO A 201 -6.78 21.95 -8.48
CA PRO A 201 -7.85 22.19 -9.45
C PRO A 201 -8.38 20.86 -9.97
N LYS A 202 -9.67 20.59 -9.75
CA LYS A 202 -10.31 19.39 -10.29
C LYS A 202 -10.27 19.50 -11.82
N PRO A 203 -9.68 18.52 -12.53
CA PRO A 203 -9.70 18.54 -13.99
C PRO A 203 -11.15 18.61 -14.50
N ALA A 204 -11.39 19.46 -15.50
CA ALA A 204 -12.71 19.60 -16.11
C ALA A 204 -13.12 18.37 -16.94
N VAL A 205 -12.15 17.52 -17.29
CA VAL A 205 -12.31 16.28 -18.05
C VAL A 205 -11.52 15.20 -17.33
N ALA A 206 -12.02 13.97 -17.32
CA ALA A 206 -11.25 12.82 -16.87
C ALA A 206 -9.95 12.70 -17.70
N PRO A 207 -8.84 12.21 -17.13
CA PRO A 207 -7.63 11.92 -17.89
C PRO A 207 -7.93 10.99 -19.09
N SER A 208 -7.17 11.13 -20.18
CA SER A 208 -7.17 10.13 -21.24
C SER A 208 -6.23 8.98 -20.88
N GLU A 209 -6.40 7.80 -21.50
CA GLU A 209 -5.47 6.66 -21.36
C GLU A 209 -3.99 7.06 -21.47
N SER A 210 -3.67 7.90 -22.46
CA SER A 210 -2.30 8.39 -22.65
C SER A 210 -1.79 9.26 -21.50
N GLN A 211 -2.69 9.99 -20.85
CA GLN A 211 -2.36 10.83 -19.71
C GLN A 211 -2.24 9.99 -18.44
N GLU A 212 -3.11 9.00 -18.23
CA GLU A 212 -2.99 8.06 -17.12
C GLU A 212 -1.69 7.26 -17.22
N GLU A 213 -1.33 6.77 -18.40
CA GLU A 213 -0.05 6.09 -18.63
C GLU A 213 1.15 7.04 -18.41
N SER A 214 1.04 8.31 -18.78
CA SER A 214 2.07 9.31 -18.50
C SER A 214 2.23 9.56 -17.00
N ASP A 215 1.12 9.70 -16.26
CA ASP A 215 1.13 9.91 -14.81
C ASP A 215 1.67 8.67 -14.08
N ARG A 216 1.32 7.48 -14.57
CA ARG A 216 1.81 6.19 -14.12
C ARG A 216 3.34 6.10 -14.22
N VAL A 217 3.88 6.36 -15.41
CA VAL A 217 5.33 6.35 -15.69
C VAL A 217 6.03 7.40 -14.85
N PHE A 218 5.48 8.61 -14.75
CA PHE A 218 6.02 9.67 -13.93
C PHE A 218 6.14 9.24 -12.45
N ALA A 219 5.08 8.66 -11.88
CA ALA A 219 5.06 8.23 -10.49
C ALA A 219 6.08 7.11 -10.20
N VAL A 220 6.16 6.10 -11.08
CA VAL A 220 7.14 5.00 -10.96
C VAL A 220 8.57 5.54 -11.07
N ASN A 221 8.84 6.39 -12.06
CA ASN A 221 10.17 6.98 -12.25
C ASN A 221 10.58 7.85 -11.05
N ALA A 222 9.69 8.71 -10.55
CA ALA A 222 9.99 9.54 -9.39
C ALA A 222 10.33 8.69 -8.14
N TYR A 223 9.62 7.58 -7.95
CA TYR A 223 9.90 6.63 -6.86
C TYR A 223 11.27 5.95 -7.04
N ASP A 224 11.54 5.42 -8.23
CA ASP A 224 12.79 4.73 -8.53
C ASP A 224 13.99 5.67 -8.41
N THR A 225 13.90 6.87 -8.97
CA THR A 225 14.96 7.87 -8.83
C THR A 225 15.22 8.20 -7.36
N LEU A 226 14.18 8.35 -6.54
CA LEU A 226 14.34 8.67 -5.12
C LEU A 226 14.93 7.50 -4.31
N PHE A 227 14.38 6.30 -4.44
CA PHE A 227 14.68 5.19 -3.52
C PHE A 227 15.71 4.20 -4.07
N ARG A 228 15.61 3.88 -5.36
CA ARG A 228 16.51 2.93 -6.02
C ARG A 228 17.82 3.62 -6.37
N ASP A 229 17.75 4.78 -7.02
CA ASP A 229 18.94 5.55 -7.42
C ASP A 229 19.47 6.45 -6.31
N GLN A 230 18.70 6.62 -5.22
CA GLN A 230 19.05 7.48 -4.08
C GLN A 230 19.28 8.94 -4.47
N ASP A 231 18.70 9.39 -5.58
CA ASP A 231 18.82 10.76 -6.07
C ASP A 231 17.71 11.61 -5.47
N VAL A 232 18.07 12.33 -4.41
CA VAL A 232 17.16 13.23 -3.69
C VAL A 232 16.79 14.49 -4.48
N SER A 233 17.47 14.81 -5.59
CA SER A 233 17.14 16.00 -6.39
C SER A 233 15.80 15.89 -7.11
N ILE A 234 15.28 14.66 -7.27
CA ILE A 234 13.94 14.41 -7.79
C ILE A 234 12.85 15.07 -6.93
N LEU A 235 13.12 15.29 -5.64
CA LEU A 235 12.21 15.98 -4.73
C LEU A 235 11.97 17.45 -5.12
N ASP A 236 12.94 18.10 -5.75
CA ASP A 236 12.82 19.50 -6.16
C ASP A 236 12.07 19.67 -7.50
N THR A 237 11.87 18.56 -8.23
CA THR A 237 11.31 18.58 -9.59
C THR A 237 9.99 17.83 -9.72
N ALA A 238 9.84 16.70 -9.00
CA ALA A 238 8.68 15.82 -9.09
C ALA A 238 7.64 16.06 -7.99
N PHE A 239 7.97 16.84 -6.94
CA PHE A 239 7.06 17.10 -5.83
C PHE A 239 6.69 18.58 -5.78
N ASP A 240 5.39 18.84 -5.66
CA ASP A 240 4.89 20.18 -5.44
C ASP A 240 5.46 20.73 -4.11
N PRO A 241 5.91 22.00 -4.04
CA PRO A 241 6.35 22.62 -2.80
C PRO A 241 5.29 22.60 -1.68
N ALA A 242 4.02 22.48 -2.01
CA ALA A 242 2.88 22.32 -1.11
C ALA A 242 2.52 20.84 -0.83
N TYR A 243 3.37 19.88 -1.21
CA TYR A 243 3.16 18.45 -0.97
C TYR A 243 2.86 18.15 0.51
N LEU A 244 1.74 17.45 0.73
CA LEU A 244 1.30 16.98 2.03
C LEU A 244 1.50 15.47 2.13
N GLN A 245 2.25 15.04 3.15
CA GLN A 245 2.42 13.62 3.47
C GLN A 245 1.42 13.21 4.56
N HIS A 246 0.81 12.05 4.34
CA HIS A 246 -0.19 11.41 5.21
C HIS A 246 0.39 10.27 6.07
N ASN A 247 1.68 9.95 5.95
CA ASN A 247 2.32 8.92 6.78
C ASN A 247 2.51 9.39 8.24
N PRO A 248 1.98 8.68 9.25
CA PRO A 248 1.95 9.13 10.63
C PRO A 248 3.29 8.92 11.36
N GLY A 249 4.17 8.08 10.82
CA GLY A 249 5.46 7.68 11.43
C GLY A 249 6.66 8.53 11.01
N ARG A 250 6.49 9.64 10.29
CA ARG A 250 7.58 10.44 9.71
C ARG A 250 7.35 11.93 9.88
N THR A 251 8.37 12.67 10.36
CA THR A 251 8.42 14.14 10.47
C THR A 251 8.27 14.84 9.11
N GLN A 252 7.33 15.77 8.97
CA GLN A 252 7.29 16.74 7.87
C GLN A 252 8.34 17.82 8.16
N ARG A 253 9.33 17.99 7.29
CA ARG A 253 10.27 19.11 7.35
C ARG A 253 9.81 20.21 6.40
N HIS A 254 9.65 21.43 6.90
CA HIS A 254 9.43 22.61 6.06
C HIS A 254 10.55 22.72 5.01
N GLY A 255 10.16 22.80 3.73
CA GLY A 255 11.05 23.08 2.62
C GLY A 255 11.82 21.89 2.03
N ARG A 256 11.53 20.63 2.42
CA ARG A 256 12.00 19.42 1.71
C ARG A 256 10.96 18.29 1.80
N PRO A 257 10.43 17.76 0.68
CA PRO A 257 9.49 16.65 0.74
C PRO A 257 10.17 15.39 1.30
N GLN A 258 9.51 14.70 2.22
CA GLN A 258 9.88 13.35 2.65
C GLN A 258 8.72 12.45 2.25
N VAL A 259 8.97 11.52 1.34
CA VAL A 259 7.91 10.82 0.59
C VAL A 259 7.98 9.33 0.94
N VAL A 260 6.82 8.70 1.07
CA VAL A 260 6.50 7.34 0.55
C VAL A 260 5.00 7.43 0.35
N LEU A 261 4.53 7.32 -0.90
CA LEU A 261 3.12 7.48 -1.25
C LEU A 261 2.54 6.13 -1.66
N LEU A 262 1.40 5.78 -1.07
CA LEU A 262 0.52 4.74 -1.58
C LEU A 262 -0.05 5.22 -2.92
N ARG A 263 0.27 4.49 -3.98
CA ARG A 263 -0.15 4.74 -5.35
C ARG A 263 -1.65 4.48 -5.48
N VAL A 264 -2.42 5.51 -5.76
CA VAL A 264 -3.80 5.42 -6.24
C VAL A 264 -4.00 6.58 -7.21
N GLY A 265 -4.09 6.28 -8.51
CA GLY A 265 -4.54 7.22 -9.54
C GLY A 265 -5.94 7.73 -9.21
N ARG A 266 -6.27 8.97 -9.60
CA ARG A 266 -7.49 9.64 -9.14
C ARG A 266 -8.65 9.34 -10.10
N ILE A 267 -9.55 8.43 -9.72
CA ILE A 267 -10.84 8.22 -10.39
C ILE A 267 -11.90 9.14 -9.76
N PRO A 268 -12.79 9.80 -10.54
CA PRO A 268 -13.77 10.74 -10.00
C PRO A 268 -14.74 10.03 -9.05
N ALA A 269 -15.04 10.69 -7.93
CA ALA A 269 -16.12 10.28 -7.03
C ALA A 269 -17.44 10.21 -7.82
N ALA A 270 -17.96 8.99 -8.01
CA ALA A 270 -19.37 8.80 -8.27
C ALA A 270 -20.11 9.20 -6.98
N GLY A 271 -20.91 10.25 -7.05
CA GLY A 271 -21.68 10.74 -5.91
C GLY A 271 -22.58 9.64 -5.37
N VAL A 272 -22.32 9.21 -4.14
CA VAL A 272 -23.32 8.51 -3.33
C VAL A 272 -24.40 9.54 -3.04
N GLY A 273 -25.51 9.44 -3.77
CA GLY A 273 -26.66 10.31 -3.62
C GLY A 273 -27.20 10.27 -2.19
N ASP A 274 -27.65 11.44 -1.74
CA ASP A 274 -28.45 11.64 -0.53
C ASP A 274 -29.45 10.49 -0.32
N LEU A 275 -29.25 9.72 0.75
CA LEU A 275 -30.28 8.84 1.27
C LEU A 275 -31.42 9.73 1.82
N PRO A 276 -32.67 9.56 1.35
CA PRO A 276 -33.77 10.38 1.83
C PRO A 276 -34.03 10.08 3.31
N GLN A 277 -33.85 11.10 4.15
CA GLN A 277 -34.37 11.15 5.51
C GLN A 277 -35.88 10.85 5.48
N ARG A 278 -36.27 9.65 5.93
CA ARG A 278 -37.68 9.35 6.17
C ARG A 278 -38.08 10.01 7.50
N ARG A 279 -39.21 10.73 7.41
CA ARG A 279 -39.90 11.42 8.52
C ARG A 279 -40.24 10.49 9.67
#